data_AF-A0AA97FE46-F1
#
_entry.id   AF-A0AA97FE46-F1
#
_cell.length_a   1.000
_cell.length_b   1.000
_cell.length_c   1.000
_cell.angle_alpha   90.00
_cell.angle_beta   90.00
_cell.angle_gamma   90.00
#
_symmetry.space_group_name_H-M   'P 1'
#
loop_
_entity.id
_entity.type
_entity.pdbx_description
1 polymer ?
#
loop_
_entity_poly.entity_id
_entity_poly.type
_entity_poly.pdbx_seq_one_letter_code
_entity_poly.pdbx_strand_id
1 'polypeptide(L)'
;MRTSPNRLVGIVFGAVYVLVGLLGFAVTGGVSFFATEGGLLLGIFAVNPLHNIAHLLIGGALLVAGLVGARAAKGTNITVGAAYLALGVVGFFLAGTALNILALNTADHVLHLASALVLLGVGLGAERESQGTRGAVA
;
A
#
# COMPACT_ATOMS: atom_id res chain seq x y z
N MET A 1 -12.62 -23.52 1.60
CA MET A 1 -11.55 -22.58 1.20
C MET A 1 -10.63 -22.39 2.39
N ARG A 2 -9.38 -22.88 2.36
CA ARG A 2 -8.43 -22.57 3.45
C ARG A 2 -8.11 -21.07 3.37
N THR A 3 -8.31 -20.34 4.46
CA THR A 3 -8.02 -18.91 4.54
C THR A 3 -6.52 -18.69 4.38
N SER A 4 -6.09 -18.07 3.29
CA SER A 4 -4.70 -17.63 3.13
C SER A 4 -4.60 -16.21 3.68
N PRO A 5 -3.79 -15.95 4.73
CA PRO A 5 -3.61 -14.59 5.26
C PRO A 5 -3.17 -13.60 4.17
N ASN A 6 -2.27 -14.04 3.28
CA ASN A 6 -1.82 -13.22 2.15
C ASN A 6 -2.97 -12.80 1.21
N ARG A 7 -3.90 -13.72 0.91
CA ARG A 7 -5.07 -13.39 0.08
C ARG A 7 -6.01 -12.42 0.77
N LEU A 8 -6.31 -12.66 2.04
CA LEU A 8 -7.22 -11.81 2.81
C LEU A 8 -6.67 -10.38 2.89
N VAL A 9 -5.40 -10.24 3.27
CA VAL A 9 -4.73 -8.95 3.37
C VAL A 9 -4.69 -8.23 2.02
N GLY A 10 -4.32 -8.94 0.94
CA GLY A 10 -4.32 -8.35 -0.40
C GLY A 10 -5.70 -7.85 -0.84
N ILE A 11 -6.77 -8.61 -0.58
CA ILE A 11 -8.14 -8.19 -0.89
C ILE A 11 -8.54 -6.97 -0.08
N VAL A 12 -8.33 -7.00 1.24
CA VAL A 12 -8.76 -5.92 2.14
C VAL A 12 -8.00 -4.62 1.85
N PHE A 13 -6.66 -4.66 1.82
CA PHE A 13 -5.86 -3.49 1.52
C PHE A 13 -6.10 -3.01 0.09
N GLY A 14 -6.22 -3.94 -0.86
CA GLY A 14 -6.54 -3.60 -2.24
C GLY A 14 -7.85 -2.82 -2.38
N ALA A 15 -8.92 -3.32 -1.75
CA ALA A 15 -10.20 -2.62 -1.74
C ALA A 15 -10.13 -1.25 -1.06
N VAL A 16 -9.43 -1.14 0.08
CA VAL A 16 -9.24 0.15 0.78
C VAL A 16 -8.49 1.15 -0.09
N TYR A 17 -7.37 0.76 -0.72
CA TYR A 17 -6.61 1.67 -1.57
C TYR A 17 -7.36 2.09 -2.84
N VAL A 18 -8.15 1.18 -3.44
CA VAL A 18 -9.05 1.56 -4.54
C VAL A 18 -10.07 2.60 -4.08
N LEU A 19 -10.72 2.38 -2.93
CA LEU A 19 -11.70 3.33 -2.39
C LEU A 19 -11.05 4.69 -2.07
N VAL A 20 -9.88 4.70 -1.44
CA VAL A 20 -9.12 5.93 -1.15
C VAL A 20 -8.76 6.66 -2.44
N GLY A 21 -8.27 5.96 -3.46
CA GLY A 21 -7.95 6.58 -4.75
C GLY A 21 -9.18 7.19 -5.44
N LEU A 22 -10.33 6.52 -5.38
CA LEU A 22 -11.59 7.06 -5.92
C LEU A 22 -12.08 8.27 -5.14
N LEU A 23 -12.13 8.19 -3.81
CA LEU A 23 -12.58 9.29 -2.95
C LEU A 23 -11.63 10.48 -2.99
N GLY A 24 -10.34 10.25 -3.19
CA GLY A 24 -9.35 11.31 -3.35
C GLY A 24 -9.68 12.25 -4.50
N PHE A 25 -10.26 11.76 -5.60
CA PHE A 25 -10.68 12.62 -6.71
C PHE A 25 -11.79 13.60 -6.33
N ALA A 26 -12.57 13.32 -5.29
CA ALA A 26 -13.60 14.24 -4.78
C ALA A 26 -13.00 15.46 -4.06
N VAL A 27 -11.75 15.38 -3.58
CA VAL A 27 -11.07 16.47 -2.86
C VAL A 27 -9.94 17.12 -3.67
N THR A 28 -9.64 16.62 -4.87
CA THR A 28 -8.57 17.16 -5.73
C THR A 28 -9.09 17.98 -6.91
N GLY A 29 -10.33 18.47 -6.85
CA GLY A 29 -10.86 19.39 -7.85
C GLY A 29 -10.04 20.69 -7.90
N GLY A 30 -9.41 20.98 -9.03
CA GLY A 30 -8.55 22.16 -9.20
C GLY A 30 -7.10 22.00 -8.68
N VAL A 31 -6.74 20.84 -8.12
CA VAL A 31 -5.36 20.51 -7.75
C VAL A 31 -4.58 20.07 -9.00
N SER A 32 -3.40 20.63 -9.23
CA SER A 32 -2.58 20.24 -10.38
C SER A 32 -2.04 18.81 -10.24
N PHE A 33 -1.79 18.13 -11.36
CA PHE A 33 -1.51 16.70 -11.36
C PHE A 33 -0.29 16.29 -10.51
N PHE A 34 0.77 17.10 -10.56
CA PHE A 34 2.01 16.94 -9.80
C PHE A 34 2.14 17.97 -8.67
N ALA A 35 1.02 18.49 -8.15
CA ALA A 35 1.06 19.48 -7.07
C ALA A 35 1.84 18.93 -5.88
N THR A 36 2.69 19.75 -5.27
CA THR A 36 3.42 19.36 -4.05
C THR A 36 2.59 19.52 -2.78
N GLU A 37 1.43 20.16 -2.91
CA GLU A 37 0.42 20.36 -1.89
C GLU A 37 -0.93 19.88 -2.45
N GLY A 38 -1.72 19.19 -1.63
CA GLY A 38 -2.89 18.44 -2.07
C GLY A 38 -4.18 18.84 -1.37
N GLY A 39 -5.29 18.23 -1.81
CA GLY A 39 -6.54 18.24 -1.07
C GLY A 39 -6.48 17.28 0.11
N LEU A 40 -7.19 17.61 1.21
CA LEU A 40 -7.23 16.76 2.40
C LEU A 40 -8.40 15.77 2.34
N LEU A 41 -8.08 14.50 2.11
CA LEU A 41 -9.04 13.41 2.24
C LEU A 41 -9.27 13.11 3.74
N LEU A 42 -10.55 13.07 4.14
CA LEU A 42 -10.98 12.95 5.54
C LEU A 42 -10.46 14.07 6.47
N GLY A 43 -9.97 15.19 5.91
CA GLY A 43 -9.31 16.25 6.67
C GLY A 43 -7.93 15.88 7.22
N ILE A 44 -7.37 14.74 6.81
CA ILE A 44 -6.14 14.17 7.40
C ILE A 44 -5.08 13.85 6.33
N PHE A 45 -5.44 13.14 5.27
CA PHE A 45 -4.49 12.60 4.29
C PHE A 45 -4.38 13.53 3.08
N ALA A 46 -3.17 13.97 2.75
CA ALA A 46 -2.96 14.87 1.64
C ALA A 46 -2.80 14.08 0.34
N VAL A 47 -3.63 14.43 -0.64
CA VAL A 47 -3.64 13.74 -1.94
C VAL A 47 -3.69 14.73 -3.09
N ASN A 48 -3.05 14.35 -4.20
CA ASN A 48 -3.17 15.01 -5.49
C ASN A 48 -3.62 13.98 -6.56
N PRO A 49 -3.91 14.40 -7.80
CA PRO A 49 -4.35 13.47 -8.84
C PRO A 49 -3.37 12.33 -9.10
N LEU A 50 -2.05 12.57 -9.10
CA LEU A 50 -1.05 11.51 -9.27
C LEU A 50 -1.11 10.49 -8.12
N HIS A 51 -1.21 10.95 -6.87
CA HIS A 51 -1.30 10.11 -5.68
C HIS A 51 -2.58 9.26 -5.70
N ASN A 52 -3.71 9.82 -6.14
CA ASN A 52 -4.95 9.08 -6.34
C ASN A 52 -4.81 7.95 -7.36
N ILE A 53 -4.13 8.22 -8.49
CA ILE A 53 -3.84 7.18 -9.49
C ILE A 53 -2.92 6.11 -8.91
N ALA A 54 -1.89 6.50 -8.16
CA ALA A 54 -1.01 5.54 -7.48
C ALA A 54 -1.81 4.63 -6.53
N HIS A 55 -2.74 5.18 -5.74
CA HIS A 55 -3.64 4.41 -4.89
C HIS A 55 -4.52 3.44 -5.69
N LEU A 56 -5.09 3.86 -6.81
CA LEU A 56 -5.89 2.98 -7.67
C LEU A 56 -5.07 1.83 -8.25
N LEU A 57 -3.86 2.11 -8.73
CA LEU A 57 -2.98 1.10 -9.33
C LEU A 57 -2.49 0.09 -8.29
N ILE A 58 -2.04 0.56 -7.13
CA ILE A 58 -1.56 -0.30 -6.05
C ILE A 58 -2.73 -1.10 -5.45
N GLY A 59 -3.86 -0.44 -5.21
CA GLY A 59 -5.06 -1.08 -4.70
C GLY A 59 -5.59 -2.16 -5.65
N GLY A 60 -5.65 -1.84 -6.95
CA GLY A 60 -6.02 -2.79 -8.00
C GLY A 60 -5.07 -4.00 -8.05
N ALA A 61 -3.75 -3.78 -7.99
CA ALA A 61 -2.77 -4.84 -7.97
C ALA A 61 -2.93 -5.78 -6.77
N LEU A 62 -3.06 -5.23 -5.55
CA LEU A 62 -3.29 -6.00 -4.32
C LEU A 62 -4.60 -6.79 -4.37
N LEU A 63 -5.68 -6.15 -4.81
CA LEU A 63 -7.01 -6.77 -4.89
C LEU A 63 -7.01 -7.93 -5.88
N VAL A 64 -6.53 -7.70 -7.11
CA VAL A 64 -6.45 -8.73 -8.15
C VAL A 64 -5.56 -9.88 -7.70
N ALA A 65 -4.37 -9.60 -7.16
CA ALA A 65 -3.46 -10.64 -6.68
C ALA A 65 -4.08 -11.49 -5.55
N GLY A 66 -4.80 -10.85 -4.62
CA GLY A 66 -5.55 -11.51 -3.56
C GLY A 66 -6.65 -12.43 -4.08
N LEU A 67 -7.38 -12.01 -5.10
CA LEU A 67 -8.41 -12.81 -5.77
C LEU A 67 -7.80 -14.00 -6.52
N VAL A 68 -6.73 -13.77 -7.31
CA VAL A 68 -6.05 -14.77 -8.16
C VAL A 68 -5.49 -15.94 -7.35
N GLY A 69 -4.79 -15.69 -6.25
CA GLY A 69 -4.28 -16.80 -5.45
C GLY A 69 -3.17 -16.44 -4.47
N ALA A 70 -2.86 -17.37 -3.56
CA ALA A 70 -1.95 -17.11 -2.43
C ALA A 70 -0.52 -16.75 -2.87
N ARG A 71 0.00 -17.36 -3.94
CA ARG A 71 1.33 -17.05 -4.48
C ARG A 71 1.41 -15.63 -5.05
N ALA A 72 0.42 -15.24 -5.85
CA ALA A 72 0.35 -13.89 -6.41
C ALA A 72 0.16 -12.85 -5.31
N ALA A 73 -0.74 -13.10 -4.36
CA ALA A 73 -0.97 -12.26 -3.21
C ALA A 73 0.30 -12.05 -2.37
N LYS A 74 1.03 -13.13 -2.05
CA LYS A 74 2.29 -13.05 -1.32
C LYS A 74 3.32 -12.18 -2.03
N GLY A 75 3.56 -12.44 -3.32
CA GLY A 75 4.53 -11.65 -4.10
C GLY A 75 4.15 -10.16 -4.13
N THR A 76 2.87 -9.87 -4.35
CA THR A 76 2.38 -8.49 -4.42
C THR A 76 2.45 -7.79 -3.06
N ASN A 77 2.07 -8.47 -1.97
CA ASN A 77 2.21 -7.93 -0.61
C ASN A 77 3.67 -7.57 -0.29
N ILE A 78 4.62 -8.44 -0.65
CA ILE A 78 6.04 -8.15 -0.42
C ILE A 78 6.50 -6.94 -1.25
N THR A 79 6.18 -6.91 -2.54
CA THR A 79 6.60 -5.82 -3.45
C THR A 79 6.02 -4.48 -3.02
N VAL A 80 4.70 -4.42 -2.79
CA VAL A 80 4.03 -3.19 -2.36
C VAL A 80 4.48 -2.79 -0.96
N GLY A 81 4.62 -3.75 -0.05
CA GLY A 81 5.10 -3.48 1.31
C GLY A 81 6.51 -2.90 1.32
N ALA A 82 7.42 -3.41 0.50
CA ALA A 82 8.76 -2.85 0.35
C ALA A 82 8.74 -1.44 -0.26
N ALA A 83 7.90 -1.20 -1.27
CA ALA A 83 7.73 0.13 -1.86
C ALA A 83 7.19 1.15 -0.85
N TYR A 84 6.19 0.77 -0.05
CA TYR A 84 5.64 1.62 1.00
C TYR A 84 6.59 1.83 2.18
N LEU A 85 7.43 0.85 2.52
CA LEU A 85 8.50 1.05 3.50
C LEU A 85 9.46 2.14 3.00
N ALA A 86 9.93 2.02 1.76
CA ALA A 86 10.82 3.00 1.16
C ALA A 86 10.16 4.39 1.07
N LEU A 87 8.92 4.47 0.57
CA LEU A 87 8.17 5.72 0.44
C LEU A 87 7.89 6.36 1.80
N GLY A 88 7.49 5.56 2.80
CA GLY A 88 7.21 6.03 4.14
C GLY A 88 8.44 6.58 4.87
N VAL A 89 9.62 5.99 4.64
CA VAL A 89 10.89 6.51 5.18
C VAL A 89 11.39 7.73 4.42
N VAL A 90 11.48 7.65 3.09
CA VAL A 90 12.01 8.74 2.26
C VAL A 90 11.09 9.95 2.30
N GLY A 91 9.78 9.75 2.41
CA GLY A 91 8.78 10.80 2.40
C GLY A 91 9.02 11.91 3.43
N PHE A 92 9.49 11.56 4.64
CA PHE A 92 9.84 12.55 5.67
C PHE A 92 10.90 13.56 5.21
N PHE A 93 11.73 13.20 4.24
CA PHE A 93 12.77 14.06 3.66
C PHE A 93 12.28 14.81 2.40
N LEU A 94 11.13 14.42 1.83
CA LEU A 94 10.55 15.08 0.67
C LEU A 94 9.58 16.20 1.06
N ALA A 95 9.01 16.17 2.26
CA ALA A 95 8.04 17.15 2.73
C ALA A 95 8.55 18.59 2.56
N GLY A 96 7.73 19.45 1.95
CA GLY A 96 8.07 20.85 1.67
C GLY A 96 9.06 21.08 0.52
N THR A 97 9.49 20.03 -0.19
CA THR A 97 10.39 20.13 -1.35
C THR A 97 9.64 19.98 -2.67
N ALA A 98 10.25 20.43 -3.78
CA ALA A 98 9.73 20.22 -5.13
C ALA A 98 9.64 18.73 -5.54
N LEU A 99 10.31 17.84 -4.80
CA LEU A 99 10.28 16.40 -5.03
C LEU A 99 9.04 15.73 -4.42
N ASN A 100 8.23 16.43 -3.62
CA ASN A 100 6.97 15.91 -3.06
C ASN A 100 5.84 15.86 -4.11
N ILE A 101 6.11 15.30 -5.29
CA ILE A 101 5.17 15.27 -6.42
C ILE A 101 3.88 14.48 -6.15
N LEU A 102 3.79 13.79 -5.01
CA LEU A 102 2.62 13.05 -4.53
C LEU A 102 1.81 13.83 -3.47
N ALA A 103 2.24 15.05 -3.12
CA ALA A 103 1.64 15.86 -2.06
C ALA A 103 1.52 15.11 -0.72
N LEU A 104 2.50 14.28 -0.37
CA LEU A 104 2.47 13.49 0.85
C LEU A 104 2.64 14.38 2.07
N ASN A 105 1.86 14.11 3.12
CA ASN A 105 2.04 14.68 4.44
C ASN A 105 2.50 13.63 5.47
N THR A 106 2.70 14.07 6.72
CA THR A 106 3.12 13.20 7.83
C THR A 106 2.16 12.03 8.07
N ALA A 107 0.84 12.26 7.99
CA ALA A 107 -0.15 11.21 8.17
C ALA A 107 -0.05 10.15 7.07
N ASP A 108 0.20 10.56 5.83
CA ASP A 108 0.46 9.65 4.72
C ASP A 108 1.69 8.78 5.00
N HIS A 109 2.81 9.36 5.44
CA HIS A 109 4.03 8.58 5.73
C HIS A 109 3.79 7.52 6.81
N VAL A 110 3.09 7.87 7.89
CA VAL A 110 2.73 6.92 8.95
C VAL A 110 1.84 5.80 8.42
N LEU A 111 0.83 6.14 7.60
CA LEU A 111 -0.05 5.14 7.00
C LEU A 111 0.71 4.20 6.06
N HIS A 112 1.61 4.72 5.22
CA HIS A 112 2.46 3.91 4.35
C HIS A 112 3.35 2.96 5.14
N LEU A 113 3.98 3.43 6.22
CA LEU A 113 4.78 2.57 7.10
C LEU A 113 3.94 1.49 7.77
N ALA A 114 2.74 1.82 8.28
CA ALA A 114 1.83 0.85 8.86
C ALA A 114 1.40 -0.22 7.84
N SER A 115 1.02 0.21 6.63
CA SER A 115 0.71 -0.69 5.51
C SER A 115 1.90 -1.58 5.16
N ALA A 116 3.11 -1.02 5.10
CA ALA A 116 4.33 -1.76 4.83
C ALA A 116 4.57 -2.88 5.85
N LEU A 117 4.42 -2.58 7.14
CA LEU A 117 4.59 -3.56 8.22
C LEU A 117 3.60 -4.71 8.11
N VAL A 118 2.33 -4.44 7.82
CA VAL A 118 1.31 -5.49 7.66
C VAL A 118 1.60 -6.34 6.43
N LEU A 119 1.84 -5.71 5.28
CA LEU A 119 2.06 -6.39 4.01
C LEU A 119 3.34 -7.24 4.03
N LEU A 120 4.45 -6.70 4.54
CA LEU A 120 5.70 -7.44 4.70
C LEU A 120 5.60 -8.52 5.79
N GLY A 121 4.96 -8.21 6.91
CA GLY A 121 4.77 -9.16 8.01
C GLY A 121 4.04 -10.42 7.55
N VAL A 122 2.97 -10.25 6.76
CA VAL A 122 2.19 -11.38 6.24
C VAL A 122 2.87 -12.05 5.04
N GLY A 123 3.51 -11.25 4.18
CA GLY A 123 4.24 -11.74 3.01
C GLY A 123 5.45 -12.61 3.38
N LEU A 124 6.22 -12.20 4.40
CA LEU A 124 7.46 -12.86 4.84
C LEU A 124 7.23 -13.85 6.00
N GLY A 125 6.23 -13.61 6.84
CA GLY A 125 5.97 -14.43 8.04
C GLY A 125 5.21 -15.72 7.77
N ALA A 126 4.25 -15.72 6.83
CA ALA A 126 3.36 -16.87 6.59
C ALA A 126 4.05 -18.12 6.00
N GLU A 127 5.34 -18.05 5.65
CA GLU A 127 6.09 -19.17 5.08
C GLU A 127 6.84 -20.01 6.13
N ARG A 128 7.06 -19.47 7.34
CA ARG A 128 7.88 -20.11 8.38
C ARG A 128 7.28 -21.39 8.96
N GLU A 129 5.98 -21.64 8.76
CA GLU A 129 5.32 -22.88 9.21
C GLU A 129 5.66 -24.11 8.35
N SER A 130 6.15 -23.92 7.12
CA SER A 130 6.30 -25.04 6.16
C SER A 130 7.68 -25.73 6.17
N GLN A 131 8.69 -25.13 6.79
CA GLN A 131 10.06 -25.66 6.81
C GLN A 131 10.43 -26.45 8.08
N GLY A 132 9.61 -26.42 9.14
CA GLY A 132 9.92 -27.09 10.41
C GLY A 132 9.70 -28.62 10.43
N THR A 133 8.91 -29.17 9.49
CA THR A 133 8.48 -30.59 9.58
C THR A 133 9.28 -31.54 8.67
N ARG A 134 10.13 -31.04 7.76
CA ARG A 134 10.89 -31.89 6.82
C ARG A 134 12.29 -32.30 7.31
N GLY A 135 12.76 -31.76 8.43
CA GLY A 135 14.07 -32.09 9.00
C GLY A 135 14.06 -33.17 10.09
N ALA A 136 12.89 -33.63 10.53
CA ALA A 136 12.76 -34.53 11.68
C ALA A 136 12.57 -36.02 11.31
N VAL A 137 12.74 -36.39 10.03
CA VAL A 137 12.52 -37.76 9.54
C VAL A 137 13.68 -38.24 8.63
N ALA A 138 14.90 -37.74 8.84
CA ALA A 138 16.09 -38.22 8.15
C ALA A 138 17.08 -38.81 9.16
#